data_AF-A0A4S8I303-F1
#
_entry.id   AF-A0A4S8I303-F1
#
_cell.length_a   1.000
_cell.length_b   1.000
_cell.length_c   1.000
_cell.angle_alpha   90.00
_cell.angle_beta   90.00
_cell.angle_gamma   90.00
#
_symmetry.space_group_name_H-M   'P 1'
#
loop_
_entity.id
_entity.type
_entity.pdbx_description
1 polymer ?
#
loop_
_entity_poly.entity_id
_entity_poly.type
_entity_poly.pdbx_seq_one_letter_code
_entity_poly.pdbx_strand_id
1 'polypeptide(L)'
;MRKGSYLVDIRTVNDNELVEILKSELKDVELSDYDEQVIGICGGIVLEENNTIYIEPSCCGDIGNIKEWESIFESELTKWNQLWIGHPWIYYRKDNKIIEFSNYAESNPEDFKENEILIRVSQLELETELRKAREQQNNFEFRIRHTLEEMGIVNAEQISKLMTGNS
;
A
#
# COMPACT_ATOMS: atom_id res chain seq x y z
N MET A 1 -9.38 6.89 13.92
CA MET A 1 -10.15 6.95 12.65
C MET A 1 -10.82 8.31 12.52
N ARG A 2 -10.58 9.04 11.41
CA ARG A 2 -11.34 10.26 11.09
C ARG A 2 -12.75 9.86 10.64
N LYS A 3 -13.77 10.57 11.12
CA LYS A 3 -15.17 10.35 10.76
C LYS A 3 -15.33 10.63 9.25
N GLY A 4 -15.69 9.60 8.47
CA GLY A 4 -15.84 9.68 7.01
C GLY A 4 -14.65 9.17 6.18
N SER A 5 -13.56 8.71 6.83
CA SER A 5 -12.49 7.96 6.13
C SER A 5 -12.88 6.49 6.01
N TYR A 6 -12.61 5.89 4.85
CA TYR A 6 -12.81 4.46 4.57
C TYR A 6 -11.56 3.61 4.86
N LEU A 7 -10.50 4.22 5.39
CA LEU A 7 -9.24 3.53 5.67
C LEU A 7 -9.30 2.77 6.99
N VAL A 8 -8.92 1.49 6.93
CA VAL A 8 -8.83 0.61 8.08
C VAL A 8 -7.39 0.17 8.25
N ASP A 9 -6.86 0.30 9.47
CA ASP A 9 -5.55 -0.23 9.81
C ASP A 9 -5.64 -1.76 9.87
N ILE A 10 -4.87 -2.45 9.01
CA ILE A 10 -4.86 -3.92 8.91
C ILE A 10 -4.57 -4.61 10.25
N ARG A 11 -3.88 -3.93 11.18
CA ARG A 11 -3.59 -4.44 12.53
C ARG A 11 -4.83 -4.51 13.43
N THR A 12 -5.86 -3.73 13.09
CA THR A 12 -7.10 -3.64 13.87
C THR A 12 -8.19 -4.58 13.38
N VAL A 13 -8.03 -5.15 12.18
CA VAL A 13 -8.94 -6.14 11.60
C VAL A 13 -8.87 -7.41 12.44
N ASN A 14 -9.96 -7.79 13.09
CA ASN A 14 -10.06 -9.04 13.85
C ASN A 14 -10.40 -10.23 12.93
N ASP A 15 -10.38 -11.44 13.47
CA ASP A 15 -10.50 -12.66 12.65
C ASP A 15 -11.90 -12.82 12.03
N ASN A 16 -12.96 -12.40 12.73
CA ASN A 16 -14.32 -12.43 12.16
C ASN A 16 -14.46 -11.41 11.00
N GLU A 17 -13.89 -10.22 11.16
CA GLU A 17 -13.84 -9.21 10.11
C GLU A 17 -13.02 -9.70 8.91
N LEU A 18 -11.89 -10.35 9.16
CA LEU A 18 -11.04 -10.92 8.12
C LEU A 18 -11.80 -11.98 7.30
N VAL A 19 -12.54 -12.87 7.95
CA VAL A 19 -13.38 -13.86 7.26
C VAL A 19 -14.39 -13.18 6.32
N GLU A 20 -15.06 -12.12 6.78
CA GLU A 20 -16.05 -11.40 5.97
C GLU A 20 -15.39 -10.62 4.81
N ILE A 21 -14.21 -10.04 5.04
CA ILE A 21 -13.40 -9.43 3.97
C ILE A 21 -13.06 -10.49 2.91
N LEU A 22 -12.50 -11.63 3.31
CA LEU A 22 -12.08 -12.68 2.36
C LEU A 22 -13.26 -13.27 1.58
N LYS A 23 -14.41 -13.45 2.21
CA LYS A 23 -15.65 -13.86 1.50
C LYS A 23 -16.08 -12.83 0.47
N SER A 24 -15.93 -11.54 0.77
CA SER A 24 -16.26 -10.46 -0.16
C SER A 24 -15.28 -10.44 -1.34
N GLU A 25 -13.98 -10.50 -1.06
CA GLU A 25 -12.92 -10.49 -2.09
C GLU A 25 -13.00 -11.70 -3.03
N LEU A 26 -13.36 -12.88 -2.51
CA LEU A 26 -13.39 -14.13 -3.27
C LEU A 26 -14.78 -14.49 -3.82
N LYS A 27 -15.79 -13.62 -3.64
CA LYS A 27 -17.19 -13.93 -3.95
C LYS A 27 -17.40 -14.39 -5.40
N ASP A 28 -16.71 -13.74 -6.33
CA ASP A 28 -16.85 -13.96 -7.77
C ASP A 28 -15.60 -14.62 -8.38
N VAL A 29 -14.69 -15.14 -7.54
CA VAL A 29 -13.44 -15.79 -7.96
C VAL A 29 -13.68 -17.28 -8.17
N GLU A 30 -13.35 -17.78 -9.36
CA GLU A 30 -13.27 -19.22 -9.60
C GLU A 30 -11.97 -19.79 -9.04
N LEU A 31 -12.04 -20.46 -7.89
CA LEU A 31 -10.84 -20.97 -7.18
C LEU A 31 -10.04 -22.04 -7.96
N SER A 32 -10.61 -22.63 -9.03
CA SER A 32 -9.90 -23.50 -9.97
C SER A 32 -9.02 -22.75 -10.96
N ASP A 33 -9.24 -21.45 -11.16
CA ASP A 33 -8.58 -20.59 -12.15
C ASP A 33 -8.39 -19.16 -11.60
N TYR A 34 -7.73 -19.07 -10.44
CA TYR A 34 -7.71 -17.87 -9.61
C TYR A 34 -6.61 -16.85 -9.97
N ASP A 35 -5.59 -17.25 -10.74
CA ASP A 35 -4.36 -16.45 -10.94
C ASP A 35 -4.61 -15.07 -11.56
N GLU A 36 -5.56 -14.96 -12.49
CA GLU A 36 -5.94 -13.68 -13.12
C GLU A 36 -7.13 -12.98 -12.44
N GLN A 37 -7.78 -13.65 -11.48
CA GLN A 37 -9.01 -13.18 -10.83
C GLN A 37 -8.76 -12.62 -9.44
N VAL A 38 -7.78 -13.17 -8.72
CA VAL A 38 -7.36 -12.68 -7.41
C VAL A 38 -6.49 -11.45 -7.60
N ILE A 39 -7.04 -10.31 -7.20
CA ILE A 39 -6.32 -9.03 -7.17
C ILE A 39 -5.85 -8.69 -5.76
N GLY A 40 -4.95 -7.72 -5.66
CA GLY A 40 -4.51 -7.19 -4.37
C GLY A 40 -5.66 -6.56 -3.59
N ILE A 41 -5.67 -6.73 -2.26
CA ILE A 41 -6.66 -6.11 -1.38
C ILE A 41 -6.55 -4.60 -1.52
N CYS A 42 -7.68 -3.96 -1.84
CA CYS A 42 -7.79 -2.52 -1.98
C CYS A 42 -7.24 -1.82 -0.73
N GLY A 43 -6.31 -0.87 -0.93
CA GLY A 43 -5.61 -0.23 0.16
C GLY A 43 -4.31 0.45 -0.28
N GLY A 44 -3.36 0.53 0.64
CA GLY A 44 -2.04 1.13 0.38
C GLY A 44 -1.38 1.64 1.65
N ILE A 45 -0.35 2.47 1.47
CA ILE A 45 0.41 3.08 2.57
C ILE A 45 -0.10 4.49 2.82
N VAL A 46 -0.25 4.84 4.10
CA VAL A 46 -0.59 6.18 4.56
C VAL A 46 0.64 6.82 5.18
N LEU A 47 1.02 8.02 4.70
CA LEU A 47 2.04 8.84 5.35
C LEU A 47 1.36 9.81 6.32
N GLU A 48 1.60 9.57 7.61
CA GLU A 48 1.09 10.37 8.72
C GLU A 48 2.26 10.91 9.56
N GLU A 49 2.22 12.20 9.89
CA GLU A 49 3.16 12.82 10.82
C GLU A 49 2.38 13.73 11.78
N ASN A 50 2.66 13.66 13.09
CA ASN A 50 2.02 14.50 14.10
C ASN A 50 0.47 14.45 14.06
N ASN A 51 -0.11 13.25 13.89
CA ASN A 51 -1.55 13.00 13.72
C ASN A 51 -2.19 13.68 12.49
N THR A 52 -1.37 14.07 11.52
CA THR A 52 -1.81 14.66 10.25
C THR A 52 -1.45 13.70 9.12
N ILE A 53 -2.48 13.22 8.42
CA ILE A 53 -2.32 12.43 7.21
C ILE A 53 -1.97 13.41 6.07
N TYR A 54 -0.83 13.20 5.43
CA TYR A 54 -0.39 13.96 4.27
C TYR A 54 -0.66 13.21 2.97
N ILE A 55 -0.40 11.90 2.98
CA ILE A 55 -0.59 11.04 1.82
C ILE A 55 -1.41 9.84 2.25
N GLU A 56 -2.49 9.59 1.53
CA GLU A 56 -3.31 8.39 1.61
C GLU A 56 -3.75 7.93 0.21
N PRO A 57 -3.93 6.62 -0.02
CA PRO A 57 -4.46 6.10 -1.26
C PRO A 57 -5.91 6.57 -1.46
N SER A 58 -6.28 6.89 -2.70
CA SER A 58 -7.63 7.36 -3.05
C SER A 58 -8.44 6.29 -3.79
N CYS A 59 -8.00 5.82 -4.95
CA CYS A 59 -8.61 4.69 -5.66
C CYS A 59 -7.58 3.87 -6.43
N CYS A 60 -7.93 2.64 -6.79
CA CYS A 60 -7.10 1.73 -7.62
C CYS A 60 -5.73 1.37 -7.01
N GLY A 61 -5.51 1.69 -5.73
CA GLY A 61 -4.36 1.22 -4.97
C GLY A 61 -4.67 -0.06 -4.22
N ASP A 62 -3.64 -0.88 -4.01
CA ASP A 62 -3.68 -2.07 -3.20
C ASP A 62 -2.54 -2.10 -2.20
N ILE A 63 -2.66 -2.95 -1.18
CA ILE A 63 -1.65 -3.08 -0.12
C ILE A 63 -0.28 -3.53 -0.65
N GLY A 64 -0.22 -4.20 -1.80
CA GLY A 64 1.00 -4.59 -2.50
C GLY A 64 1.80 -3.43 -3.07
N ASN A 65 1.19 -2.24 -3.22
CA ASN A 65 1.86 -1.04 -3.71
C ASN A 65 2.94 -0.51 -2.74
N ILE A 66 3.14 -1.12 -1.57
CA ILE A 66 4.33 -0.88 -0.73
C ILE A 66 5.66 -1.08 -1.50
N LYS A 67 5.68 -1.93 -2.54
CA LYS A 67 6.86 -2.10 -3.42
C LYS A 67 7.25 -0.78 -4.11
N GLU A 68 6.27 0.06 -4.46
CA GLU A 68 6.49 1.39 -5.03
C GLU A 68 7.21 2.30 -4.02
N TRP A 69 6.83 2.23 -2.75
CA TRP A 69 7.46 3.00 -1.67
C TRP A 69 8.89 2.55 -1.38
N GLU A 70 9.17 1.25 -1.45
CA GLU A 70 10.51 0.71 -1.25
C GLU A 70 11.46 1.15 -2.37
N SER A 71 10.95 1.26 -3.61
CA SER A 71 11.73 1.73 -4.77
C SER A 71 12.28 3.16 -4.62
N ILE A 72 11.69 3.96 -3.73
CA ILE A 72 12.17 5.32 -3.41
C ILE A 72 13.65 5.30 -3.07
N PHE A 73 14.11 4.32 -2.29
CA PHE A 73 15.49 4.30 -1.81
C PHE A 73 16.50 3.96 -2.90
N GLU A 74 16.06 3.32 -3.98
CA GLU A 74 16.87 2.95 -5.15
C GLU A 74 16.96 4.09 -6.18
N SER A 75 16.13 5.13 -6.04
CA SER A 75 16.06 6.23 -7.00
C SER A 75 17.30 7.12 -7.02
N GLU A 76 17.51 7.78 -8.15
CA GLU A 76 18.54 8.81 -8.34
C GLU A 76 18.29 10.00 -7.40
N LEU A 77 19.38 10.61 -6.93
CA LEU A 77 19.33 11.85 -6.16
C LEU A 77 18.86 13.02 -7.04
N THR A 78 18.18 13.98 -6.43
CA THR A 78 17.76 15.27 -7.02
C THR A 78 16.79 15.20 -8.22
N LYS A 79 16.38 14.00 -8.62
CA LYS A 79 15.41 13.79 -9.70
C LYS A 79 14.02 13.50 -9.14
N TRP A 80 13.01 14.10 -9.76
CA TRP A 80 11.62 13.78 -9.47
C TRP A 80 11.23 12.46 -10.13
N ASN A 81 10.65 11.57 -9.35
CA ASN A 81 10.16 10.26 -9.77
C ASN A 81 8.68 10.16 -9.38
N GLN A 82 7.91 9.49 -10.23
CA GLN A 82 6.53 9.17 -9.90
C GLN A 82 6.49 8.06 -8.85
N LEU A 83 5.59 8.18 -7.88
CA LEU A 83 5.26 7.14 -6.91
C LEU A 83 3.79 6.80 -7.07
N TRP A 84 3.52 5.55 -7.46
CA TRP A 84 2.17 5.03 -7.55
C TRP A 84 1.63 4.69 -6.16
N ILE A 85 0.48 5.27 -5.82
CA ILE A 85 -0.23 5.04 -4.54
C ILE A 85 -1.71 4.73 -4.79
N GLY A 86 -2.04 4.27 -6.00
CA GLY A 86 -3.36 4.48 -6.59
C GLY A 86 -3.46 5.83 -7.30
N HIS A 87 -4.62 6.08 -7.92
CA HIS A 87 -4.92 7.36 -8.57
C HIS A 87 -5.63 8.31 -7.59
N PRO A 88 -5.28 9.61 -7.53
CA PRO A 88 -4.13 10.23 -8.20
C PRO A 88 -2.79 9.82 -7.58
N TRP A 89 -1.72 9.86 -8.37
CA TRP A 89 -0.35 9.55 -7.90
C TRP A 89 0.33 10.78 -7.29
N ILE A 90 1.55 10.60 -6.78
CA ILE A 90 2.40 11.68 -6.28
C ILE A 90 3.80 11.59 -6.88
N TYR A 91 4.58 12.65 -6.72
CA TYR A 91 5.99 12.70 -7.05
C TYR A 91 6.84 12.74 -5.79
N TYR A 92 8.03 12.15 -5.89
CA TYR A 92 9.04 12.22 -4.85
C TYR A 92 10.42 12.52 -5.41
N ARG A 93 11.28 13.07 -4.58
CA ARG A 93 12.70 13.30 -4.87
C ARG A 93 13.54 13.06 -3.63
N LYS A 94 14.67 12.40 -3.81
CA LYS A 94 15.71 12.28 -2.79
C LYS A 94 16.62 13.50 -2.81
N ASP A 95 16.69 14.23 -1.71
CA ASP A 95 17.70 15.26 -1.47
C ASP A 95 18.49 14.93 -0.21
N ASN A 96 19.69 14.37 -0.41
CA ASN A 96 20.59 13.93 0.65
C ASN A 96 19.93 12.95 1.64
N LYS A 97 19.55 13.43 2.84
CA LYS A 97 18.92 12.63 3.91
C LYS A 97 17.42 12.88 4.03
N ILE A 98 16.85 13.61 3.08
CA ILE A 98 15.46 14.04 3.07
C ILE A 98 14.78 13.48 1.83
N ILE A 99 13.55 13.02 2.00
CA ILE A 99 12.63 12.70 0.91
C ILE A 99 11.60 13.81 0.85
N GLU A 100 11.47 14.45 -0.31
CA GLU A 100 10.43 15.44 -0.57
C GLU A 100 9.30 14.76 -1.34
N PHE A 101 8.07 14.97 -0.90
CA PHE A 101 6.86 14.51 -1.58
C PHE A 101 6.04 15.70 -2.08
N SER A 102 5.46 15.57 -3.26
CA SER A 102 4.58 16.58 -3.84
C SER A 102 3.14 16.48 -3.33
N ASN A 103 2.31 17.43 -3.74
CA ASN A 103 0.86 17.24 -3.81
C ASN A 103 0.49 16.14 -4.81
N TYR A 104 -0.74 15.65 -4.71
CA TYR A 104 -1.35 14.73 -5.68
C TYR A 104 -1.34 15.33 -7.09
N ALA A 105 -1.02 14.48 -8.07
CA ALA A 105 -0.91 14.85 -9.46
C ALA A 105 -1.63 13.86 -10.37
N GLU A 106 -2.16 14.38 -11.47
CA GLU A 106 -2.70 13.61 -12.60
C GLU A 106 -1.96 13.95 -13.91
N SER A 107 -1.02 14.90 -13.86
CA SER A 107 -0.18 15.37 -14.96
C SER A 107 1.17 14.66 -14.98
N ASN A 108 1.91 14.77 -16.08
CA ASN A 108 3.21 14.12 -16.24
C ASN A 108 4.28 14.73 -15.32
N PRO A 109 5.38 13.98 -15.02
CA PRO A 109 6.46 14.48 -14.16
C PRO A 109 7.13 15.74 -14.68
N GLU A 110 7.13 15.95 -16.01
CA GLU A 110 7.70 17.11 -16.69
C GLU A 110 6.94 18.41 -16.40
N ASP A 111 5.68 18.31 -15.99
CA ASP A 111 4.82 19.45 -15.66
C ASP A 111 4.98 19.90 -14.19
N PHE A 112 5.71 19.13 -13.38
CA PHE A 112 5.87 19.36 -11.95
C PHE A 112 6.67 20.64 -11.64
N LYS A 113 6.19 21.45 -10.68
CA LYS A 113 6.87 22.68 -10.24
C LYS A 113 7.31 22.57 -8.78
N GLU A 114 8.54 23.00 -8.47
CA GLU A 114 9.14 22.85 -7.13
C GLU A 114 8.35 23.50 -5.97
N ASN A 115 7.44 24.43 -6.25
CA ASN A 115 6.56 25.03 -5.24
C ASN A 115 5.40 24.10 -4.79
N GLU A 116 5.34 22.87 -5.27
CA GLU A 116 4.27 21.90 -5.00
C GLU A 116 4.65 20.84 -3.96
N ILE A 117 5.73 21.05 -3.20
CA ILE A 117 6.15 20.16 -2.11
C ILE A 117 5.13 20.20 -0.97
N LEU A 118 4.56 19.04 -0.67
CA LEU A 118 3.57 18.84 0.39
C LEU A 118 4.23 18.57 1.75
N ILE A 119 5.23 17.68 1.78
CA ILE A 119 5.93 17.29 3.00
C ILE A 119 7.37 16.89 2.72
N ARG A 120 8.22 17.05 3.73
CA ARG A 120 9.60 16.57 3.77
C ARG A 120 9.76 15.64 4.95
N VAL A 121 10.35 14.46 4.71
CA VAL A 121 10.59 13.48 5.77
C VAL A 121 12.05 13.05 5.79
N SER A 122 12.53 12.62 6.96
CA SER A 122 13.83 11.98 7.08
C SER A 122 13.84 10.65 6.32
N GLN A 123 14.83 10.45 5.45
CA GLN A 123 15.01 9.19 4.73
C GLN A 123 15.14 8.01 5.69
N LEU A 124 15.90 8.18 6.78
CA LEU A 124 16.14 7.11 7.75
C LEU A 124 14.85 6.73 8.51
N GLU A 125 14.03 7.72 8.86
CA GLU A 125 12.76 7.48 9.55
C GLU A 125 11.77 6.81 8.61
N LEU A 126 11.65 7.29 7.36
CA LEU A 126 10.80 6.66 6.35
C LEU A 126 11.20 5.20 6.10
N GLU A 127 12.49 4.91 5.95
CA GLU A 127 12.98 3.54 5.77
C GLU A 127 12.66 2.65 6.98
N THR A 128 12.77 3.20 8.19
CA THR A 128 12.45 2.49 9.43
C THR A 128 10.96 2.18 9.54
N GLU A 129 10.08 3.13 9.24
CA GLU A 129 8.63 2.92 9.28
C GLU A 129 8.15 2.02 8.14
N LEU A 130 8.72 2.13 6.93
CA LEU A 130 8.40 1.22 5.82
C LEU A 130 8.77 -0.23 6.14
N ARG A 131 9.89 -0.47 6.82
CA ARG A 131 10.24 -1.83 7.29
C ARG A 131 9.19 -2.40 8.24
N LYS A 132 8.68 -1.58 9.16
CA LYS A 132 7.58 -1.99 10.05
C LYS A 132 6.29 -2.25 9.28
N ALA A 133 5.97 -1.41 8.29
CA ALA A 133 4.80 -1.62 7.43
C ALA A 133 4.91 -2.93 6.64
N ARG A 134 6.10 -3.25 6.12
CA ARG A 134 6.38 -4.55 5.46
C ARG A 134 6.21 -5.73 6.40
N GLU A 135 6.70 -5.64 7.63
CA GLU A 135 6.47 -6.68 8.65
C GLU A 135 4.98 -6.86 8.96
N GLN A 136 4.22 -5.76 9.04
CA GLN A 136 2.76 -5.80 9.26
C GLN A 136 2.03 -6.46 8.09
N GLN A 137 2.40 -6.14 6.86
CA GLN A 137 1.83 -6.78 5.67
C GLN A 137 2.15 -8.28 5.62
N ASN A 138 3.37 -8.68 5.94
CA ASN A 138 3.75 -10.10 6.00
C ASN A 138 2.96 -10.85 7.09
N ASN A 139 2.72 -10.21 8.24
CA ASN A 139 1.84 -10.77 9.27
C ASN A 139 0.40 -10.90 8.76
N PHE A 140 -0.10 -9.90 8.03
CA PHE A 140 -1.44 -9.92 7.45
C PHE A 140 -1.59 -11.01 6.38
N GLU A 141 -0.60 -11.22 5.51
CA GLU A 141 -0.56 -12.37 4.59
C GLU A 141 -0.69 -13.69 5.34
N PHE A 142 0.10 -13.87 6.41
CA PHE A 142 0.04 -15.08 7.22
C PHE A 142 -1.37 -15.31 7.79
N ARG A 143 -2.02 -14.24 8.29
CA ARG A 143 -3.40 -14.31 8.79
C ARG A 143 -4.38 -14.67 7.69
N ILE A 144 -4.28 -14.04 6.51
CA ILE A 144 -5.10 -14.36 5.34
C ILE A 144 -4.95 -15.84 4.98
N ARG A 145 -3.72 -16.32 4.82
CA ARG A 145 -3.44 -17.72 4.51
C ARG A 145 -4.12 -18.66 5.50
N HIS A 146 -3.93 -18.42 6.80
CA HIS A 146 -4.51 -19.26 7.83
C HIS A 146 -6.04 -19.27 7.78
N THR A 147 -6.67 -18.11 7.60
CA THR A 147 -8.13 -18.01 7.49
C THR A 147 -8.65 -18.72 6.23
N LEU A 148 -7.95 -18.61 5.10
CA LEU A 148 -8.30 -19.33 3.87
C LEU A 148 -8.20 -20.86 4.06
N GLU A 149 -7.19 -21.34 4.78
CA GLU A 149 -7.05 -22.76 5.16
C GLU A 149 -8.23 -23.23 6.02
N GLU A 150 -8.64 -22.46 7.02
CA GLU A 150 -9.81 -22.75 7.86
C GLU A 150 -11.13 -22.74 7.07
N MET A 151 -11.20 -21.92 6.01
CA MET A 151 -12.31 -21.90 5.05
C MET A 151 -12.28 -23.08 4.06
N GLY A 152 -11.25 -23.93 4.09
CA GLY A 152 -11.11 -25.10 3.22
C GLY A 152 -10.59 -24.80 1.81
N ILE A 153 -9.94 -23.65 1.61
CA ILE A 153 -9.41 -23.23 0.30
C ILE A 153 -8.02 -23.84 0.10
N VAL A 154 -7.88 -24.71 -0.91
CA VAL A 154 -6.66 -25.51 -1.15
C VAL A 154 -5.44 -24.65 -1.52
N ASN A 155 -5.64 -23.58 -2.30
CA ASN A 155 -4.56 -22.71 -2.79
C ASN A 155 -4.27 -21.50 -1.88
N ALA A 156 -4.56 -21.63 -0.58
CA ALA A 156 -4.50 -20.53 0.39
C ALA A 156 -3.17 -19.76 0.39
N GLU A 157 -2.04 -20.45 0.28
CA GLU A 157 -0.72 -19.79 0.27
C GLU A 157 -0.57 -18.86 -0.93
N GLN A 158 -0.85 -19.34 -2.14
CA GLN A 158 -0.67 -18.54 -3.35
C GLN A 158 -1.68 -17.39 -3.41
N ILE A 159 -2.94 -17.65 -3.06
CA ILE A 159 -3.98 -16.61 -3.00
C ILE A 159 -3.59 -15.54 -1.98
N SER A 160 -3.08 -15.89 -0.81
CA SER A 160 -2.65 -14.91 0.20
C SER A 160 -1.55 -13.99 -0.32
N LYS A 161 -0.57 -14.52 -1.06
CA LYS A 161 0.52 -13.73 -1.67
C LYS A 161 0.01 -12.79 -2.75
N LEU A 162 -0.92 -13.24 -3.60
CA LEU A 162 -1.56 -12.39 -4.62
C LEU A 162 -2.34 -11.24 -3.97
N MET A 163 -3.16 -11.55 -2.96
CA MET A 163 -3.96 -10.58 -2.22
C MET A 163 -3.12 -9.53 -1.49
N THR A 164 -1.90 -9.87 -1.05
CA THR A 164 -1.00 -8.91 -0.39
C THR A 164 0.06 -8.31 -1.31
N GLY A 165 0.15 -8.73 -2.57
CA GLY A 165 1.20 -8.30 -3.50
C GLY A 165 2.60 -8.81 -3.13
N ASN A 166 2.69 -9.91 -2.38
CA ASN A 166 3.93 -10.59 -2.01
C ASN A 166 4.30 -11.75 -2.97
N SER A 167 3.56 -11.88 -4.07
CA SER A 167 3.94 -12.73 -5.22
C SER A 167 5.20 -12.24 -5.92
#